data_AF-A0A7J2S1B4-F1
#
_entry.id   AF-A0A7J2S1B4-F1
#
_cell.length_a   1.000
_cell.length_b   1.000
_cell.length_c   1.000
_cell.angle_alpha   90.00
_cell.angle_beta   90.00
_cell.angle_gamma   90.00
#
_symmetry.space_group_name_H-M   'P 1'
#
loop_
_entity.id
_entity.type
_entity.pdbx_description
1 polymer ?
#
loop_
_entity_poly.entity_id
_entity_poly.type
_entity_poly.pdbx_seq_one_letter_code
_entity_poly.pdbx_strand_id
1 'polypeptide(L)'
;MAQDETIVIPGLEPSEIETLREILGTIGFLKSYMNDQMIHDLSEALSTTFKLVNILLSTDLIEIMERAMQDPDLDRALLDPIGVMEKYTSGELDEEAEEYMERGMGIMMALLIALGKASTHL
;
A
#
# COMPACT_ATOMS: atom_id res chain seq x y z
N MET A 1 -2.30 44.32 -35.25
CA MET A 1 -3.39 44.51 -34.26
C MET A 1 -4.33 43.33 -34.44
N ALA A 2 -4.16 42.29 -33.62
CA ALA A 2 -5.08 41.16 -33.65
C ALA A 2 -6.40 41.64 -33.02
N GLN A 3 -7.47 41.57 -33.78
CA GLN A 3 -8.81 41.93 -33.31
C GLN A 3 -9.24 40.89 -32.30
N ASP A 4 -9.55 41.35 -31.09
CA ASP A 4 -10.13 40.55 -30.02
C ASP A 4 -11.58 40.24 -30.42
N GLU A 5 -11.78 39.09 -31.06
CA GLU A 5 -13.12 38.56 -31.33
C GLU A 5 -13.77 38.20 -29.99
N THR A 6 -14.47 39.16 -29.41
CA THR A 6 -15.32 38.95 -28.24
C THR A 6 -16.45 38.02 -28.66
N ILE A 7 -16.33 36.74 -28.27
CA ILE A 7 -17.40 35.76 -28.41
C ILE A 7 -18.52 36.17 -27.45
N VAL A 8 -19.51 36.91 -27.95
CA VAL A 8 -20.69 37.30 -27.16
C VAL A 8 -21.71 36.17 -27.25
N ILE A 9 -21.85 35.40 -26.18
CA ILE A 9 -22.90 34.38 -26.06
C ILE A 9 -24.19 35.07 -25.59
N PRO A 10 -25.28 35.06 -26.38
CA PRO A 10 -26.53 35.73 -25.99
C PRO A 10 -27.09 35.14 -24.69
N GLY A 11 -27.31 36.00 -23.68
CA GLY A 11 -27.91 35.62 -22.40
C GLY A 11 -26.93 35.38 -21.25
N LEU A 12 -25.63 35.57 -21.46
CA LEU A 12 -24.61 35.53 -20.40
C LEU A 12 -23.96 36.91 -20.22
N GLU A 13 -23.78 37.31 -18.97
CA GLU A 13 -23.00 38.50 -18.63
C GLU A 13 -21.50 38.27 -18.86
N PRO A 14 -20.71 39.31 -19.17
CA PRO A 14 -19.27 39.19 -19.40
C PRO A 14 -18.50 38.51 -18.25
N SER A 15 -18.95 38.69 -17.00
CA SER A 15 -18.37 38.01 -15.82
C SER A 15 -18.62 36.50 -15.80
N GLU A 16 -19.74 36.05 -16.35
CA GLU A 16 -20.07 34.62 -16.45
C GLU A 16 -19.24 33.94 -17.54
N ILE A 17 -18.97 34.65 -18.63
CA ILE A 17 -18.08 34.19 -19.71
C ILE A 17 -16.64 34.04 -19.20
N GLU A 18 -16.13 34.98 -18.41
CA GLU A 18 -14.78 34.90 -17.84
C GLU A 18 -14.67 33.75 -16.82
N THR A 19 -15.70 33.56 -15.99
CA THR A 19 -15.75 32.43 -15.05
C THR A 19 -15.76 31.08 -15.77
N LEU A 20 -16.52 30.95 -16.86
CA LEU A 20 -16.52 29.76 -17.71
C LEU A 20 -15.16 29.51 -18.35
N ARG A 21 -14.45 30.57 -18.76
CA ARG A 21 -13.11 30.48 -19.32
C ARG A 21 -12.09 29.96 -18.30
N GLU A 22 -12.16 30.44 -17.06
CA GLU A 22 -11.30 29.93 -15.97
C GLU A 22 -11.58 28.45 -15.66
N ILE A 23 -12.85 28.04 -15.62
CA ILE A 23 -13.24 26.65 -15.42
C ILE A 23 -12.70 25.77 -16.57
N LEU A 24 -12.90 26.18 -17.82
CA LEU A 24 -12.38 25.48 -18.99
C LEU A 24 -10.85 25.43 -19.01
N GLY A 25 -10.19 26.51 -18.56
CA GLY A 25 -8.74 26.55 -18.37
C GLY A 25 -8.26 25.54 -17.33
N THR A 26 -8.97 25.43 -16.21
CA THR A 26 -8.69 24.47 -15.14
C THR A 26 -8.90 23.02 -15.62
N ILE A 27 -9.98 22.77 -16.38
CA ILE A 27 -10.23 21.47 -17.02
C ILE A 27 -9.13 21.14 -18.04
N GLY A 28 -8.70 22.12 -18.83
CA GLY A 28 -7.60 21.97 -19.78
C GLY A 28 -6.27 21.63 -19.08
N PHE A 29 -6.00 22.28 -17.94
CA PHE A 29 -4.84 21.99 -17.11
C PHE A 29 -4.91 20.57 -16.53
N LEU A 30 -6.03 20.16 -15.95
CA LEU A 30 -6.27 18.79 -15.45
C LEU A 30 -6.07 17.74 -16.55
N LYS A 31 -6.60 18.00 -17.75
CA LYS A 31 -6.42 17.13 -18.91
C LYS A 31 -4.96 17.04 -19.35
N SER A 32 -4.22 18.15 -19.30
CA SER A 32 -2.78 18.15 -19.63
C SER A 32 -1.93 17.43 -18.59
N TYR A 33 -2.39 17.40 -17.34
CA TYR A 33 -1.77 16.69 -16.24
C TYR A 33 -2.00 15.17 -16.35
N MET A 34 -3.20 14.77 -16.75
CA MET A 34 -3.55 13.40 -17.14
C MET A 34 -3.04 13.06 -18.55
N ASN A 35 -1.73 13.19 -18.78
CA ASN A 35 -1.12 12.70 -20.01
C ASN A 35 -0.95 11.17 -19.97
N ASP A 36 -0.62 10.58 -21.11
CA ASP A 36 -0.44 9.12 -21.25
C ASP A 36 0.63 8.56 -20.30
N GLN A 37 1.66 9.35 -19.97
CA GLN A 37 2.71 8.96 -19.02
C GLN A 37 2.14 8.86 -17.59
N MET A 38 1.36 9.84 -17.14
CA MET A 38 0.75 9.81 -15.82
C MET A 38 -0.24 8.64 -15.68
N ILE A 39 -1.03 8.37 -16.73
CA ILE A 39 -1.95 7.23 -16.78
C ILE A 39 -1.17 5.91 -16.74
N HIS A 40 -0.04 5.83 -17.45
CA HIS A 40 0.84 4.67 -17.43
C HIS A 40 1.45 4.43 -16.04
N ASP A 41 2.03 5.46 -15.43
CA ASP A 41 2.66 5.37 -14.10
C ASP A 41 1.63 4.98 -13.03
N LEU A 42 0.42 5.56 -13.08
CA LEU A 42 -0.68 5.19 -12.19
C LEU A 42 -1.09 3.74 -12.40
N SER A 43 -1.19 3.29 -13.65
CA SER A 43 -1.55 1.91 -13.98
C SER A 43 -0.49 0.92 -13.50
N GLU A 44 0.79 1.27 -13.57
CA GLU A 44 1.90 0.44 -13.09
C GLU A 44 1.90 0.33 -11.55
N ALA A 45 1.68 1.45 -10.85
CA ALA A 45 1.54 1.47 -9.39
C ALA A 45 0.33 0.65 -8.92
N LEU A 46 -0.82 0.80 -9.59
CA LEU A 46 -2.02 0.03 -9.30
C LEU A 46 -1.84 -1.46 -9.61
N SER A 47 -1.20 -1.79 -10.74
CA SER A 47 -0.89 -3.18 -11.10
C SER A 47 -0.01 -3.86 -10.05
N THR A 48 1.02 -3.17 -9.58
CA THR A 48 1.88 -3.65 -8.49
C THR A 48 1.08 -3.86 -7.22
N THR A 49 0.23 -2.90 -6.86
CA THR A 49 -0.64 -2.99 -5.68
C THR A 49 -1.61 -4.18 -5.79
N PHE A 50 -2.25 -4.39 -6.94
CA PHE A 50 -3.17 -5.50 -7.15
C PHE A 50 -2.46 -6.86 -7.12
N LYS A 51 -1.23 -6.97 -7.62
CA LYS A 51 -0.43 -8.19 -7.49
C LYS A 51 -0.17 -8.52 -6.02
N LEU A 52 0.18 -7.52 -5.21
CA LEU A 52 0.38 -7.70 -3.77
C LEU A 52 -0.92 -8.13 -3.08
N VAL A 53 -2.03 -7.42 -3.32
CA VAL A 53 -3.35 -7.79 -2.79
C VAL A 53 -3.73 -9.21 -3.19
N ASN A 54 -3.48 -9.61 -4.45
CA ASN A 54 -3.77 -10.96 -4.91
C ASN A 54 -2.93 -12.02 -4.18
N ILE A 55 -1.64 -11.77 -3.93
CA ILE A 55 -0.78 -12.68 -3.15
C ILE A 55 -1.30 -12.80 -1.72
N LEU A 56 -1.64 -11.67 -1.09
CA LEU A 56 -2.16 -11.63 0.27
C LEU A 56 -3.52 -12.33 0.41
N LEU A 57 -4.41 -12.20 -0.57
CA LEU A 57 -5.72 -12.86 -0.57
C LEU A 57 -5.67 -14.33 -1.00
N SER A 58 -4.70 -14.72 -1.83
CA SER A 58 -4.54 -16.11 -2.29
C SER A 58 -3.81 -16.99 -1.27
N THR A 59 -3.45 -16.45 -0.12
CA THR A 59 -2.77 -17.16 0.96
C THR A 59 -3.50 -16.90 2.27
N ASP A 60 -3.43 -17.83 3.22
CA ASP A 60 -3.99 -17.65 4.56
C ASP A 60 -3.18 -16.63 5.40
N LEU A 61 -2.27 -15.87 4.78
CA LEU A 61 -1.34 -14.99 5.48
C LEU A 61 -2.09 -13.91 6.26
N ILE A 62 -3.15 -13.32 5.70
CA ILE A 62 -3.97 -12.33 6.41
C ILE A 62 -4.59 -12.96 7.66
N GLU A 63 -5.19 -14.15 7.53
CA GLU A 63 -5.86 -14.83 8.65
C GLU A 63 -4.86 -15.30 9.73
N ILE A 64 -3.66 -15.71 9.34
CA ILE A 64 -2.59 -16.09 10.26
C ILE A 64 -2.10 -14.85 11.02
N MET A 65 -1.86 -13.74 10.31
CA MET A 65 -1.43 -12.48 10.90
C MET A 65 -2.49 -11.90 11.84
N GLU A 66 -3.77 -11.93 11.44
CA GLU A 66 -4.87 -11.50 12.30
C GLU A 66 -4.92 -12.29 13.61
N ARG A 67 -4.85 -13.62 13.53
CA ARG A 67 -4.85 -14.48 14.72
C ARG A 67 -3.63 -14.24 15.60
N ALA A 68 -2.45 -14.07 15.00
CA ALA A 68 -1.23 -13.76 15.75
C ALA A 68 -1.30 -12.38 16.44
N MET A 69 -1.92 -11.38 15.80
CA MET A 69 -2.10 -10.03 16.38
C MET A 69 -3.12 -10.00 17.52
N GLN A 70 -4.03 -10.97 17.59
CA GLN A 70 -5.00 -11.11 18.68
C GLN A 70 -4.44 -11.93 19.86
N ASP A 71 -3.20 -12.40 19.78
CA ASP A 71 -2.57 -13.23 20.79
C ASP A 71 -2.14 -12.39 22.02
N PRO A 72 -2.64 -12.70 23.24
CA PRO A 72 -2.29 -11.96 24.45
C PRO A 72 -0.81 -12.12 24.85
N ASP A 73 -0.13 -13.17 24.41
CA ASP A 73 1.31 -13.36 24.63
C ASP A 73 2.14 -12.48 23.70
N LEU A 74 1.64 -12.13 22.51
CA LEU A 74 2.25 -11.09 21.68
C LEU A 74 2.18 -9.73 22.37
N ASP A 75 1.05 -9.38 22.97
CA ASP A 75 0.91 -8.13 23.75
C ASP A 75 1.92 -8.08 24.93
N ARG A 76 2.15 -9.21 25.61
CA ARG A 76 3.17 -9.32 26.66
C ARG A 76 4.58 -9.16 26.11
N ALA A 77 4.87 -9.79 24.97
CA ALA A 77 6.17 -9.68 24.30
C ALA A 77 6.47 -8.25 23.82
N LEU A 78 5.45 -7.48 23.43
CA LEU A 78 5.62 -6.08 23.07
C LEU A 78 5.97 -5.19 24.28
N LEU A 79 5.50 -5.54 25.47
CA LEU A 79 5.77 -4.80 26.71
C LEU A 79 7.08 -5.23 27.39
N ASP A 80 7.42 -6.52 27.34
CA ASP A 80 8.68 -7.06 27.85
C ASP A 80 9.26 -8.12 26.90
N PRO A 81 9.95 -7.66 25.83
CA PRO A 81 10.50 -8.57 24.84
C PRO A 81 11.66 -9.41 25.39
N ILE A 82 12.43 -8.89 26.36
CA ILE A 82 13.59 -9.61 26.92
C ILE A 82 13.13 -10.71 27.87
N GLY A 83 12.19 -10.43 28.78
CA GLY A 83 11.69 -11.44 29.72
C GLY A 83 10.94 -12.57 29.03
N VAL A 84 10.25 -12.26 27.92
CA VAL A 84 9.64 -13.29 27.06
C VAL A 84 10.71 -14.12 26.36
N MET A 85 11.77 -13.50 25.83
CA MET A 85 12.90 -14.21 25.22
C MET A 85 13.69 -15.07 26.22
N GLU A 86 13.85 -14.61 27.46
CA GLU A 86 14.58 -15.32 28.51
C GLU A 86 13.87 -16.63 28.88
N LYS A 87 12.54 -16.60 29.04
CA LYS A 87 11.70 -17.82 29.24
C LYS A 87 11.83 -18.83 28.11
N TYR A 88 12.01 -18.34 26.87
CA TYR A 88 12.22 -19.21 25.73
C TYR A 88 13.60 -19.87 25.75
N THR A 89 14.65 -19.10 26.08
CA THR A 89 16.02 -19.63 26.10
C THR A 89 16.35 -20.49 27.31
N SER A 90 15.59 -20.37 28.41
CA SER A 90 15.77 -21.15 29.63
C SER A 90 15.16 -22.56 29.54
N GLY A 91 14.41 -22.87 28.47
CA GLY A 91 13.73 -24.16 28.31
C GLY A 91 12.51 -24.31 29.22
N GLU A 92 11.92 -23.20 29.64
CA GLU A 92 10.71 -23.18 30.49
C GLU A 92 9.40 -23.30 29.68
N LEU A 93 9.50 -23.54 28.37
CA LEU A 93 8.35 -23.78 27.51
C LEU A 93 7.81 -25.20 27.66
N ASP A 94 6.50 -25.33 27.52
CA ASP A 94 5.90 -26.63 27.27
C ASP A 94 6.16 -27.08 25.82
N GLU A 95 5.97 -28.38 25.58
CA GLU A 95 6.22 -29.02 24.29
C GLU A 95 5.38 -28.39 23.16
N GLU A 96 4.19 -27.86 23.49
CA GLU A 96 3.27 -27.25 22.51
C GLU A 96 3.76 -25.87 22.08
N ALA A 97 4.21 -25.04 23.02
CA ALA A 97 4.79 -23.74 22.75
C ALA A 97 6.11 -23.84 21.96
N GLU A 98 6.92 -24.87 22.23
CA GLU A 98 8.13 -25.16 21.46
C GLU A 98 7.78 -25.50 19.99
N GLU A 99 6.78 -26.34 19.75
CA GLU A 99 6.31 -26.68 18.39
C GLU A 99 5.82 -25.44 17.62
N TYR A 100 5.01 -24.58 18.26
CA TYR A 100 4.53 -23.34 17.64
C TYR A 100 5.68 -22.39 17.28
N MET A 101 6.67 -22.28 18.16
CA MET A 101 7.86 -21.46 17.95
C MET A 101 8.69 -21.96 16.76
N GLU A 102 8.99 -23.26 16.72
CA GLU A 102 9.74 -23.87 15.62
C GLU A 102 9.06 -23.64 14.27
N ARG A 103 7.74 -23.80 14.23
CA ARG A 103 6.93 -23.55 13.04
C ARG A 103 7.00 -22.09 12.60
N GLY A 104 6.85 -21.15 13.54
CA GLY A 104 6.94 -19.71 13.27
C GLY A 104 8.33 -19.30 12.74
N MET A 105 9.40 -19.78 13.38
CA MET A 105 10.78 -19.55 12.94
C MET A 105 11.04 -20.12 11.55
N GLY A 106 10.55 -21.33 11.26
CA GLY A 106 10.66 -21.95 9.94
C GLY A 106 10.04 -21.11 8.83
N ILE A 107 8.85 -20.56 9.08
CA ILE A 107 8.15 -19.65 8.14
C ILE A 107 8.96 -18.37 7.92
N MET A 108 9.43 -17.73 9.01
CA MET A 108 10.22 -16.50 8.93
C MET A 108 11.55 -16.71 8.19
N MET A 109 12.25 -17.81 8.45
CA MET A 109 13.49 -18.15 7.75
C MET A 109 13.26 -18.40 6.26
N ALA A 110 12.19 -19.12 5.90
CA ALA A 110 11.84 -19.33 4.51
C ALA A 110 11.56 -18.00 3.77
N LEU A 111 10.86 -17.07 4.43
CA LEU A 111 10.61 -15.73 3.90
C LEU A 111 11.92 -14.94 3.70
N LEU A 112 12.81 -14.91 4.69
CA LEU A 112 14.11 -14.22 4.59
C LEU A 112 14.94 -14.75 3.41
N ILE A 113 14.98 -16.07 3.23
CA ILE A 113 15.67 -16.70 2.10
C ILE A 113 15.03 -16.29 0.77
N ALA A 114 13.70 -16.28 0.68
CA ALA A 114 12.98 -15.89 -0.52
C ALA A 114 13.24 -14.41 -0.88
N LEU A 115 13.25 -13.51 0.11
CA LEU A 115 13.62 -12.10 -0.06
C LEU A 115 15.06 -11.94 -0.56
N GLY A 116 16.00 -12.67 0.05
CA GLY A 116 17.39 -12.69 -0.39
C GLY A 116 17.53 -13.11 -1.86
N LYS A 117 16.85 -14.19 -2.28
CA LYS A 117 16.80 -14.62 -3.68
C LYS A 117 16.23 -13.54 -4.60
N ALA A 118 15.11 -12.93 -4.22
CA ALA A 118 14.48 -11.88 -5.02
C ALA A 118 15.39 -10.64 -5.17
N SER A 119 16.17 -10.28 -4.13
CA SER A 119 17.08 -9.13 -4.17
C SER A 119 18.26 -9.28 -5.15
N THR A 120 18.58 -10.51 -5.56
CA THR A 120 19.64 -10.78 -6.55
C THR A 120 19.18 -10.65 -8.01
N HIS A 121 17.89 -10.40 -8.24
CA HIS A 121 17.28 -10.23 -9.56
C HIS A 121 16.85 -8.78 -9.84
N LEU A 122 17.51 -7.81 -9.20
CA LEU A 122 17.36 -6.37 -9.45
C LEU A 122 18.06 -5.93 -10.74
#